data_AF-A0A1B9MH74-F1
#
_entry.id   AF-A0A1B9MH74-F1
#
_cell.length_a   1.000
_cell.length_b   1.000
_cell.length_c   1.000
_cell.angle_alpha   90.00
_cell.angle_beta   90.00
_cell.angle_gamma   90.00
#
_symmetry.space_group_name_H-M   'P 1'
#
loop_
_entity.id
_entity.type
_entity.pdbx_description
1 polymer ?
#
loop_
_entity_poly.entity_id
_entity_poly.type
_entity_poly.pdbx_seq_one_letter_code
_entity_poly.pdbx_strand_id
1 'polypeptide(L)'
;MYANSLQRTVATAQFLTIGAFAGYDIPIHHKYSIENMDPIFDPSLRDDSPEFKYAVLHDIKEANKATNIFENLAPAYQILSDILDYKHSKLYAEYQCNLAKIPSQLYFKKHEEPALLGPLAIGTSVVDAFLLQYYSAFPKEQIAWGRLTSQEQWQQIITIRNQYIRLVFQSKTLAKHSATLIVNMISDLIQRDNKVNLLVGHDSTIAALLGALDFKDYQLPNQFETTPIGGKVTLQRFRHLPTDKYFFKAEYIYQSFEQLHSGQALDANNPPQHYQLHLNNASVNSDGYYDWLDFEKRMKPFITK
;
A
#
# COMPACT_ATOMS: atom_id res chain seq x y z
N MET A 1 -5.16 -0.38 -20.64
CA MET A 1 -4.48 -0.28 -19.33
C MET A 1 -4.21 1.18 -18.99
N TYR A 2 -4.20 1.58 -17.72
CA TYR A 2 -3.86 2.95 -17.31
C TYR A 2 -2.82 2.94 -16.18
N ALA A 3 -1.77 3.74 -16.31
CA ALA A 3 -0.73 3.85 -15.31
C ALA A 3 -0.53 5.32 -14.92
N ASN A 4 -0.03 5.53 -13.70
CA ASN A 4 0.60 6.79 -13.35
C ASN A 4 1.75 7.09 -14.34
N SER A 5 2.09 8.36 -14.52
CA SER A 5 3.12 8.78 -15.50
C SER A 5 4.54 8.78 -14.92
N LEU A 6 4.85 7.83 -14.04
CA LEU A 6 6.23 7.58 -13.57
C LEU A 6 6.80 6.35 -14.27
N GLN A 7 8.10 6.33 -14.54
CA GLN A 7 8.73 5.25 -15.29
C GLN A 7 8.43 3.87 -14.70
N ARG A 8 8.52 3.75 -13.37
CA ARG A 8 8.27 2.48 -12.66
C ARG A 8 6.85 1.94 -12.84
N THR A 9 5.85 2.82 -12.90
CA THR A 9 4.44 2.41 -13.04
C THR A 9 4.11 2.08 -14.49
N VAL A 10 4.62 2.85 -15.45
CA VAL A 10 4.46 2.57 -16.88
C VAL A 10 5.15 1.25 -17.25
N ALA A 11 6.40 1.04 -16.82
CA ALA A 11 7.13 -0.20 -17.08
C ALA A 11 6.43 -1.42 -16.47
N THR A 12 5.93 -1.31 -15.23
CA THR A 12 5.15 -2.39 -14.61
C THR A 12 3.90 -2.74 -15.43
N ALA A 13 3.18 -1.73 -15.92
CA ALA A 13 2.02 -1.94 -16.77
C ALA A 13 2.37 -2.61 -18.10
N GLN A 14 3.51 -2.24 -18.71
CA GLN A 14 4.03 -2.88 -19.92
C GLN A 14 4.34 -4.36 -19.68
N PHE A 15 5.11 -4.70 -18.64
CA PHE A 15 5.46 -6.09 -18.33
C PHE A 15 4.23 -6.95 -18.02
N LEU A 16 3.28 -6.43 -17.23
CA LEU A 16 2.02 -7.14 -16.96
C LEU A 16 1.21 -7.39 -18.24
N THR A 17 1.17 -6.41 -19.14
CA THR A 17 0.41 -6.52 -20.38
C THR A 17 1.04 -7.50 -21.36
N ILE A 18 2.36 -7.43 -21.53
CA ILE A 18 3.11 -8.37 -22.38
C ILE A 18 2.99 -9.81 -21.85
N GLY A 19 3.07 -9.99 -20.53
CA GLY A 19 2.93 -11.31 -19.91
C GLY A 19 1.51 -11.89 -20.02
N ALA A 20 0.49 -11.07 -19.80
CA ALA A 20 -0.90 -11.53 -19.82
C ALA A 20 -1.49 -11.69 -21.24
N PHE A 21 -1.03 -10.87 -22.20
CA PHE A 21 -1.57 -10.80 -23.55
C PHE A 21 -0.45 -10.82 -24.59
N ALA A 22 0.43 -11.81 -24.49
CA ALA A 22 1.57 -11.97 -25.39
C ALA A 22 1.13 -11.95 -26.87
N GLY A 23 1.76 -11.09 -27.67
CA GLY A 23 1.47 -10.93 -29.10
C GLY A 23 0.31 -9.99 -29.43
N TYR A 24 -0.39 -9.42 -28.44
CA TYR A 24 -1.42 -8.41 -28.66
C TYR A 24 -0.88 -6.99 -28.47
N ASP A 25 -1.31 -6.08 -29.35
CA ASP A 25 -1.01 -4.66 -29.22
C ASP A 25 -2.01 -4.00 -28.29
N ILE A 26 -1.72 -4.03 -26.98
CA ILE A 26 -2.53 -3.39 -25.95
C ILE A 26 -1.80 -2.12 -25.46
N PRO A 27 -2.31 -0.92 -25.75
CA PRO A 27 -1.66 0.31 -25.34
C PRO A 27 -1.70 0.51 -23.82
N ILE A 28 -0.57 1.02 -23.30
CA ILE A 28 -0.48 1.55 -21.94
C ILE A 28 -0.76 3.04 -21.99
N HIS A 29 -1.88 3.46 -21.40
CA HIS A 29 -2.22 4.87 -21.31
C HIS A 29 -1.64 5.47 -20.02
N HIS A 30 -1.09 6.67 -20.14
CA HIS A 30 -0.73 7.56 -19.04
C HIS A 30 -0.95 9.01 -19.52
N LYS A 31 -1.30 9.91 -18.62
CA LYS A 31 -1.80 11.25 -19.00
C LYS A 31 -0.71 12.30 -19.18
N TYR A 32 0.34 12.24 -18.37
CA TYR A 32 1.39 13.26 -18.33
C TYR A 32 2.69 12.72 -18.93
N SER A 33 3.65 13.60 -19.16
CA SER A 33 4.99 13.17 -19.52
C SER A 33 5.61 12.35 -18.39
N ILE A 34 6.52 11.45 -18.75
CA ILE A 34 7.21 10.59 -17.78
C ILE A 34 7.90 11.45 -16.71
N GLU A 35 7.86 10.96 -15.47
CA GLU A 35 8.31 11.61 -14.23
C GLU A 35 7.40 12.73 -13.69
N ASN A 36 6.20 12.93 -14.25
CA ASN A 36 5.19 13.80 -13.66
C ASN A 36 4.07 12.98 -13.01
N MET A 37 3.80 13.22 -11.73
CA MET A 37 2.75 12.51 -11.00
C MET A 37 1.37 12.84 -11.59
N ASP A 38 0.60 11.80 -11.89
CA ASP A 38 -0.82 11.96 -12.21
C ASP A 38 -1.62 12.13 -10.91
N PRO A 39 -2.43 13.20 -10.78
CA PRO A 39 -3.25 13.44 -9.59
C PRO A 39 -4.15 12.27 -9.18
N ILE A 40 -4.52 11.36 -10.09
CA ILE A 40 -5.30 10.17 -9.74
C ILE A 40 -4.54 9.26 -8.76
N PHE A 41 -3.21 9.24 -8.82
CA PHE A 41 -2.33 8.38 -8.02
C PHE A 41 -1.51 9.16 -6.98
N ASP A 42 -1.70 10.48 -6.89
CA ASP A 42 -0.90 11.39 -6.07
C ASP A 42 -1.43 11.46 -4.62
N PRO A 43 -0.62 11.08 -3.61
CA PRO A 43 -1.01 11.21 -2.20
C PRO A 43 -0.87 12.64 -1.64
N SER A 44 -0.48 13.62 -2.46
CA SER A 44 -0.23 15.00 -2.01
C SER A 44 -1.46 15.69 -1.43
N LEU A 45 -1.22 16.52 -0.42
CA LEU A 45 -2.28 17.29 0.24
C LEU A 45 -2.85 18.34 -0.72
N ARG A 46 -4.18 18.48 -0.71
CA ARG A 46 -4.91 19.53 -1.47
C ARG A 46 -5.41 20.64 -0.55
N ASP A 47 -5.29 20.42 0.76
CA ASP A 47 -5.62 21.33 1.86
C ASP A 47 -4.57 21.15 2.96
N ASP A 48 -4.14 22.24 3.58
CA ASP A 48 -3.23 22.28 4.74
C ASP A 48 -3.81 23.08 5.92
N SER A 49 -5.14 23.22 5.95
CA SER A 49 -5.86 23.86 7.04
C SER A 49 -5.52 23.27 8.42
N PRO A 50 -5.48 24.10 9.49
CA PRO A 50 -5.28 23.63 10.86
C PRO A 50 -6.32 22.57 11.28
N GLU A 51 -7.56 22.70 10.82
CA GLU A 51 -8.65 21.77 11.12
C GLU A 51 -8.38 20.38 10.52
N PHE A 52 -7.97 20.34 9.25
CA PHE A 52 -7.61 19.08 8.59
C PHE A 52 -6.38 18.45 9.25
N LYS A 53 -5.35 19.24 9.53
CA LYS A 53 -4.15 18.78 10.26
C LYS A 53 -4.51 18.22 11.64
N TYR A 54 -5.41 18.88 12.39
CA TYR A 54 -5.87 18.40 13.69
C TYR A 54 -6.61 17.07 13.58
N ALA A 55 -7.49 16.91 12.58
CA ALA A 55 -8.19 15.65 12.35
C ALA A 55 -7.24 14.49 12.02
N VAL A 56 -6.18 14.75 11.24
CA VAL A 56 -5.13 13.76 10.96
C VAL A 56 -4.36 13.38 12.23
N LEU A 57 -3.95 14.36 13.05
CA LEU A 57 -3.27 14.10 14.32
C LEU A 57 -4.16 13.31 15.29
N HIS A 58 -5.47 13.59 15.29
CA HIS A 58 -6.44 12.85 16.08
C HIS A 58 -6.53 11.39 15.63
N ASP A 59 -6.63 11.11 14.33
CA ASP A 59 -6.64 9.75 13.79
C ASP A 59 -5.38 8.96 14.18
N ILE A 60 -4.20 9.58 14.08
CA ILE A 60 -2.92 8.96 14.48
C ILE A 60 -2.93 8.65 15.98
N LYS A 61 -3.39 9.59 16.81
CA LYS A 61 -3.46 9.41 18.27
C LYS A 61 -4.38 8.26 18.66
N GLU A 62 -5.57 8.18 18.07
CA GLU A 62 -6.52 7.10 18.37
C GLU A 62 -6.02 5.74 17.87
N ALA A 63 -5.40 5.69 16.68
CA ALA A 63 -4.77 4.46 16.18
C ALA A 63 -3.67 3.96 17.12
N ASN A 64 -2.80 4.86 17.60
CA ASN A 64 -1.79 4.51 18.59
C ASN A 64 -2.40 4.06 19.91
N LYS A 65 -3.43 4.76 20.42
CA LYS A 65 -4.10 4.40 21.67
C LYS A 65 -4.75 3.01 21.62
N ALA A 66 -5.28 2.61 20.46
CA ALA A 66 -5.95 1.33 20.29
C ALA A 66 -4.98 0.14 20.28
N THR A 67 -3.73 0.33 19.83
CA THR A 67 -2.81 -0.79 19.54
C THR A 67 -1.39 -0.59 20.06
N ASN A 68 -1.12 0.48 20.82
CA ASN A 68 0.19 0.87 21.35
C ASN A 68 1.31 0.83 20.29
N ILE A 69 1.03 1.36 19.10
CA ILE A 69 1.91 1.28 17.91
C ILE A 69 3.34 1.67 18.23
N PHE A 70 3.56 2.85 18.82
CA PHE A 70 4.92 3.36 19.02
C PHE A 70 5.73 2.54 20.03
N GLU A 71 5.08 2.00 21.07
CA GLU A 71 5.75 1.16 22.07
C GLU A 71 6.09 -0.21 21.50
N ASN A 72 5.17 -0.80 20.74
CA ASN A 72 5.34 -2.12 20.12
C ASN A 72 6.44 -2.15 19.05
N LEU A 73 6.83 -0.99 18.50
CA LEU A 73 7.93 -0.88 17.54
C LEU A 73 9.32 -0.79 18.18
N ALA A 74 9.43 -0.66 19.51
CA ALA A 74 10.72 -0.50 20.17
C ALA A 74 11.73 -1.64 19.89
N PRO A 75 11.34 -2.94 19.88
CA PRO A 75 12.26 -4.03 19.51
C PRO A 75 12.74 -3.93 18.06
N ALA A 76 11.86 -3.56 17.12
CA ALA A 76 12.21 -3.39 15.72
C ALA A 76 13.22 -2.26 15.51
N TYR A 77 13.08 -1.14 16.24
CA TYR A 77 14.06 -0.06 16.21
C TYR A 77 15.41 -0.43 16.82
N GLN A 78 15.43 -1.34 17.81
CA GLN A 78 16.69 -1.85 18.35
C GLN A 78 17.45 -2.63 17.27
N ILE A 79 16.77 -3.53 16.55
CA ILE A 79 17.35 -4.26 15.42
C ILE A 79 17.90 -3.30 14.36
N LEU A 80 17.09 -2.31 13.93
CA LEU A 80 17.56 -1.33 12.95
C LEU A 80 18.76 -0.53 13.46
N SER A 81 18.76 -0.11 14.72
CA SER A 81 19.87 0.65 15.30
C SER A 81 21.18 -0.14 15.29
N ASP A 82 21.11 -1.44 15.56
CA ASP A 82 22.26 -2.34 15.57
C ASP A 82 22.75 -2.65 14.15
N ILE A 83 21.85 -2.77 13.17
CA ILE A 83 22.21 -2.96 11.76
C ILE A 83 22.91 -1.72 11.20
N LEU A 84 22.36 -0.54 11.48
CA LEU A 84 22.83 0.74 10.94
C LEU A 84 24.06 1.30 11.66
N ASP A 85 24.51 0.64 12.74
CA ASP A 85 25.51 1.20 13.65
C ASP A 85 25.14 2.63 14.10
N TYR A 86 23.87 2.82 14.47
CA TYR A 86 23.25 4.14 14.61
C TYR A 86 24.00 5.05 15.60
N LYS A 87 24.59 4.49 16.67
CA LYS A 87 25.36 5.27 17.66
C LYS A 87 26.60 5.98 17.09
N HIS A 88 27.13 5.51 15.96
CA HIS A 88 28.26 6.13 15.27
C HIS A 88 27.82 7.00 14.06
N SER A 89 26.51 7.21 13.89
CA SER A 89 25.96 8.02 12.80
C SER A 89 25.97 9.52 13.12
N LYS A 90 25.94 10.36 12.07
CA LYS A 90 25.74 11.82 12.22
C LYS A 90 24.41 12.15 12.90
N LEU A 91 23.38 11.33 12.67
CA LEU A 91 22.05 11.53 13.22
C LEU A 91 22.05 11.36 14.74
N TYR A 92 22.79 10.36 15.27
CA TYR A 92 22.95 10.22 16.71
C TYR A 92 23.75 11.38 17.33
N ALA A 93 24.76 11.91 16.62
CA ALA A 93 25.51 13.08 17.10
C ALA A 93 24.62 14.33 17.25
N GLU A 94 23.56 14.46 16.44
CA GLU A 94 22.59 15.54 16.51
C GLU A 94 21.56 15.37 17.64
N TYR A 95 20.94 14.18 17.76
CA TYR A 95 19.84 13.96 18.70
C TYR A 95 20.24 13.38 20.05
N GLN A 96 21.37 12.67 20.12
CA GLN A 96 21.92 12.04 21.33
C GLN A 96 20.94 11.11 22.08
N CYS A 97 20.00 10.49 21.36
CA CYS A 97 19.00 9.56 21.90
C CYS A 97 18.85 8.32 21.01
N ASN A 98 18.23 7.26 21.54
CA ASN A 98 17.91 6.06 20.76
C ASN A 98 17.05 6.41 19.54
N LEU A 99 17.19 5.68 18.43
CA LEU A 99 16.46 5.94 17.17
C LEU A 99 14.95 6.08 17.42
N ALA A 100 14.35 5.17 18.19
CA ALA A 100 12.92 5.18 18.57
C ALA A 100 12.47 6.42 19.37
N LYS A 101 13.40 7.19 19.93
CA LYS A 101 13.15 8.37 20.78
C LYS A 101 13.41 9.69 20.06
N ILE A 102 13.80 9.66 18.78
CA ILE A 102 13.85 10.88 17.96
C ILE A 102 12.44 11.50 17.94
N PRO A 103 12.31 12.82 18.16
CA PRO A 103 11.01 13.50 18.13
C PRO A 103 10.28 13.25 16.80
N SER A 104 9.01 12.87 16.88
CA SER A 104 8.17 12.72 15.70
C SER A 104 7.41 14.00 15.38
N GLN A 105 7.31 14.35 14.11
CA GLN A 105 6.58 15.53 13.65
C GLN A 105 5.76 15.21 12.40
N LEU A 106 4.49 15.61 12.40
CA LEU A 106 3.68 15.57 11.17
C LEU A 106 4.09 16.73 10.25
N TYR A 107 4.73 16.39 9.14
CA TYR A 107 4.89 17.26 7.98
C TYR A 107 3.57 17.32 7.22
N PHE A 108 3.07 18.54 7.04
CA PHE A 108 1.73 18.78 6.51
C PHE A 108 1.73 20.11 5.77
N LYS A 109 1.82 20.04 4.44
CA LYS A 109 1.91 21.20 3.56
C LYS A 109 1.18 20.91 2.26
N LYS A 110 0.37 21.85 1.80
CA LYS A 110 -0.40 21.71 0.56
C LYS A 110 0.54 21.52 -0.63
N HIS A 111 0.11 20.69 -1.58
CA HIS A 111 0.86 20.26 -2.76
C HIS A 111 2.08 19.38 -2.49
N GLU A 112 2.22 18.89 -1.26
CA GLU A 112 3.27 17.95 -0.88
C GLU A 112 2.66 16.73 -0.18
N GLU A 113 3.39 15.62 -0.22
CA GLU A 113 3.01 14.38 0.45
C GLU A 113 3.10 14.54 1.97
N PRO A 114 2.07 14.16 2.75
CA PRO A 114 2.15 14.18 4.20
C PRO A 114 3.19 13.16 4.67
N ALA A 115 3.93 13.48 5.74
CA ALA A 115 4.89 12.55 6.31
C ALA A 115 4.93 12.64 7.83
N LEU A 116 5.05 11.49 8.49
CA LEU A 116 5.34 11.44 9.93
C LEU A 116 6.87 11.34 10.11
N LEU A 117 7.52 12.51 10.12
CA LEU A 117 8.96 12.65 10.28
C LEU A 117 9.42 12.11 11.64
N GLY A 118 10.69 11.71 11.71
CA GLY A 118 11.29 11.07 12.88
C GLY A 118 11.48 9.55 12.66
N PRO A 119 11.38 8.73 13.72
CA PRO A 119 11.79 7.33 13.69
C PRO A 119 11.05 6.50 12.64
N LEU A 120 9.75 6.74 12.45
CA LEU A 120 8.96 5.98 11.46
C LEU A 120 9.40 6.27 10.02
N ALA A 121 9.60 7.54 9.64
CA ALA A 121 10.06 7.89 8.29
C ALA A 121 11.48 7.37 8.03
N ILE A 122 12.38 7.50 9.00
CA ILE A 122 13.76 6.98 8.90
C ILE A 122 13.74 5.46 8.76
N GLY A 123 13.03 4.78 9.66
CA GLY A 123 12.96 3.33 9.68
C GLY A 123 12.31 2.76 8.43
N THR A 124 11.24 3.39 7.92
CA THR A 124 10.61 3.02 6.64
C THR A 124 11.61 3.12 5.49
N SER A 125 12.34 4.23 5.38
CA SER A 125 13.34 4.43 4.32
C SER A 125 14.44 3.35 4.35
N VAL A 126 14.90 2.99 5.54
CA VAL A 126 15.92 1.94 5.73
C VAL A 126 15.37 0.56 5.37
N VAL A 127 14.17 0.23 5.88
CA VAL A 127 13.52 -1.06 5.64
C VAL A 127 13.21 -1.25 4.15
N ASP A 128 12.74 -0.21 3.47
CA ASP A 128 12.52 -0.23 2.02
C ASP A 128 13.81 -0.54 1.25
N ALA A 129 14.92 0.09 1.64
CA ALA A 129 16.21 -0.20 1.02
C ALA A 129 16.62 -1.68 1.21
N PHE A 130 16.42 -2.24 2.40
CA PHE A 130 16.71 -3.66 2.66
C PHE A 130 15.77 -4.58 1.88
N LEU A 131 14.48 -4.30 1.84
CA LEU A 131 13.50 -5.06 1.05
C LEU A 131 13.88 -5.08 -0.43
N LEU A 132 14.27 -3.93 -1.00
CA LEU A 132 14.68 -3.85 -2.40
C LEU A 132 15.97 -4.63 -2.66
N GLN A 133 16.95 -4.61 -1.75
CA GLN A 133 18.14 -5.47 -1.85
C GLN A 133 17.75 -6.96 -1.85
N TYR A 134 16.83 -7.34 -0.97
CA TYR A 134 16.35 -8.72 -0.86
C TYR A 134 15.60 -9.17 -2.12
N TYR A 135 14.62 -8.40 -2.60
CA TYR A 135 13.87 -8.73 -3.81
C TYR A 135 14.68 -8.62 -5.10
N SER A 136 15.74 -7.81 -5.11
CA SER A 136 16.70 -7.77 -6.22
C SER A 136 17.75 -8.90 -6.16
N ALA A 137 17.57 -9.87 -5.26
CA ALA A 137 18.44 -11.03 -5.09
C ALA A 137 19.92 -10.67 -4.90
N PHE A 138 20.22 -9.61 -4.15
CA PHE A 138 21.60 -9.29 -3.79
C PHE A 138 22.22 -10.45 -3.01
N PRO A 139 23.55 -10.65 -3.06
CA PRO A 139 24.23 -11.61 -2.19
C PRO A 139 23.88 -11.34 -0.72
N LYS A 140 23.69 -12.41 0.07
CA LYS A 140 23.21 -12.31 1.45
C LYS A 140 24.06 -11.37 2.31
N GLU A 141 25.37 -11.35 2.07
CA GLU A 141 26.34 -10.52 2.77
C GLU A 141 26.20 -9.01 2.44
N GLN A 142 25.55 -8.68 1.32
CA GLN A 142 25.29 -7.29 0.91
C GLN A 142 23.93 -6.80 1.40
N ILE A 143 22.94 -7.69 1.57
CA ILE A 143 21.62 -7.33 2.09
C ILE A 143 21.77 -6.92 3.56
N ALA A 144 21.52 -5.64 3.87
CA ALA A 144 21.72 -5.08 5.19
C ALA A 144 23.10 -5.47 5.81
N TRP A 145 24.14 -5.54 4.97
CA TRP A 145 25.49 -5.98 5.33
C TRP A 145 25.55 -7.36 6.00
N GLY A 146 24.65 -8.28 5.61
CA GLY A 146 24.57 -9.64 6.15
C GLY A 146 23.99 -9.74 7.56
N ARG A 147 23.48 -8.64 8.12
CA ARG A 147 22.99 -8.59 9.51
C ARG A 147 21.54 -9.06 9.67
N LEU A 148 20.78 -9.13 8.57
CA LEU A 148 19.44 -9.76 8.54
C LEU A 148 19.59 -11.23 8.20
N THR A 149 19.41 -12.07 9.21
CA THR A 149 19.74 -13.50 9.14
C THR A 149 18.55 -14.42 9.33
N SER A 150 17.41 -13.91 9.83
CA SER A 150 16.20 -14.71 10.05
C SER A 150 14.93 -14.02 9.54
N GLN A 151 13.92 -14.84 9.25
CA GLN A 151 12.59 -14.38 8.85
C GLN A 151 11.91 -13.56 9.96
N GLU A 152 12.17 -13.89 11.22
CA GLU A 152 11.65 -13.15 12.38
C GLU A 152 12.20 -11.71 12.41
N GLN A 153 13.49 -11.52 12.16
CA GLN A 153 14.09 -10.18 12.07
C GLN A 153 13.43 -9.37 10.96
N TRP A 154 13.23 -9.96 9.78
CA TRP A 154 12.50 -9.34 8.67
C TRP A 154 11.10 -8.91 9.07
N GLN A 155 10.32 -9.84 9.64
CA GLN A 155 8.95 -9.56 10.07
C GLN A 155 8.91 -8.42 11.09
N GLN A 156 9.83 -8.40 12.06
CA GLN A 156 9.92 -7.34 13.06
C GLN A 156 10.23 -5.99 12.43
N ILE A 157 11.27 -5.86 11.59
CA ILE A 157 11.64 -4.55 11.02
C ILE A 157 10.60 -4.05 10.00
N ILE A 158 9.96 -4.95 9.23
CA ILE A 158 8.94 -4.59 8.25
C ILE A 158 7.68 -4.01 8.92
N THR A 159 7.43 -4.34 10.20
CA THR A 159 6.34 -3.70 10.95
C THR A 159 6.48 -2.18 11.02
N ILE A 160 7.70 -1.63 11.01
CA ILE A 160 7.92 -0.17 11.00
C ILE A 160 7.31 0.45 9.74
N ARG A 161 7.67 -0.09 8.57
CA ARG A 161 7.12 0.31 7.27
C ARG A 161 5.60 0.19 7.24
N ASN A 162 5.07 -0.96 7.66
CA ASN A 162 3.64 -1.22 7.64
C ASN A 162 2.86 -0.21 8.51
N GLN A 163 3.41 0.15 9.69
CA GLN A 163 2.78 1.14 10.56
C GLN A 163 2.90 2.56 10.01
N TYR A 164 4.00 2.91 9.35
CA TYR A 164 4.11 4.19 8.63
C TYR A 164 3.01 4.31 7.55
N ILE A 165 2.87 3.28 6.70
CA ILE A 165 1.83 3.26 5.65
C ILE A 165 0.43 3.34 6.27
N ARG A 166 0.19 2.58 7.35
CA ARG A 166 -1.09 2.60 8.07
C ARG A 166 -1.46 4.01 8.55
N LEU A 167 -0.51 4.70 9.18
CA LEU A 167 -0.76 6.00 9.80
C LEU A 167 -0.85 7.13 8.76
N VAL A 168 -0.01 7.10 7.73
CA VAL A 168 0.12 8.19 6.75
C VAL A 168 -0.84 8.03 5.56
N PHE A 169 -1.10 6.82 5.08
CA PHE A 169 -1.91 6.63 3.87
C PHE A 169 -3.25 5.94 4.12
N GLN A 170 -3.35 5.09 5.12
CA GLN A 170 -4.58 4.31 5.40
C GLN A 170 -5.48 4.95 6.47
N SER A 171 -5.00 5.95 7.22
CA SER A 171 -5.81 6.64 8.24
C SER A 171 -7.04 7.30 7.63
N LYS A 172 -8.19 7.23 8.31
CA LYS A 172 -9.50 7.57 7.76
C LYS A 172 -9.52 8.95 7.08
N THR A 173 -8.94 9.95 7.71
CA THR A 173 -8.93 11.34 7.21
C THR A 173 -8.03 11.49 5.97
N LEU A 174 -6.80 10.98 6.00
CA LEU A 174 -5.87 11.06 4.86
C LEU A 174 -6.25 10.13 3.70
N ALA A 175 -6.75 8.93 4.00
CA ALA A 175 -7.20 7.96 3.01
C ALA A 175 -8.37 8.53 2.20
N LYS A 176 -9.39 9.09 2.87
CA LYS A 176 -10.53 9.72 2.19
C LYS A 176 -10.09 10.88 1.31
N HIS A 177 -9.19 11.71 1.82
CA HIS A 177 -8.60 12.79 1.05
C HIS A 177 -7.85 12.24 -0.17
N SER A 178 -6.87 11.38 0.00
CA SER A 178 -5.98 10.97 -1.10
C SER A 178 -6.71 10.09 -2.15
N ALA A 179 -7.63 9.23 -1.71
CA ALA A 179 -8.28 8.27 -2.60
C ALA A 179 -9.44 8.83 -3.44
N THR A 180 -9.82 10.10 -3.28
CA THR A 180 -11.04 10.64 -3.94
C THR A 180 -11.05 10.42 -5.45
N LEU A 181 -9.95 10.76 -6.14
CA LEU A 181 -9.88 10.68 -7.59
C LEU A 181 -9.83 9.23 -8.10
N ILE A 182 -9.08 8.35 -7.42
CA ILE A 182 -9.01 6.93 -7.80
C ILE A 182 -10.34 6.21 -7.54
N VAL A 183 -11.07 6.53 -6.45
CA VAL A 183 -12.39 5.95 -6.19
C VAL A 183 -13.39 6.38 -7.26
N ASN A 184 -13.37 7.65 -7.69
CA ASN A 184 -14.22 8.12 -8.78
C ASN A 184 -13.89 7.41 -10.10
N MET A 185 -12.61 7.29 -10.44
CA MET A 185 -12.18 6.53 -11.62
C MET A 185 -12.65 5.07 -11.56
N ILE A 186 -12.52 4.40 -10.41
CA ILE A 186 -12.97 3.01 -10.23
C ILE A 186 -14.50 2.91 -10.38
N SER A 187 -15.25 3.83 -9.78
CA SER A 187 -16.72 3.89 -9.89
C SER A 187 -17.17 4.03 -11.34
N ASP A 188 -16.48 4.82 -12.14
CA ASP A 188 -16.78 4.95 -13.57
C ASP A 188 -16.41 3.69 -14.35
N LEU A 189 -15.21 3.15 -14.12
CA LEU A 189 -14.69 2.00 -14.88
C LEU A 189 -15.49 0.73 -14.64
N ILE A 190 -15.96 0.48 -13.42
CA ILE A 190 -16.71 -0.73 -13.06
C ILE A 190 -18.14 -0.78 -13.64
N GLN A 191 -18.59 0.33 -14.23
CA GLN A 191 -19.87 0.46 -14.93
C GLN A 191 -19.74 0.36 -16.46
N ARG A 192 -18.51 0.41 -17.00
CA ARG A 192 -18.27 0.32 -18.46
C ARG A 192 -18.27 -1.13 -18.93
N ASP A 193 -18.40 -1.31 -20.25
CA ASP A 193 -18.40 -2.64 -20.90
C ASP A 193 -17.03 -3.32 -20.91
N ASN A 194 -15.95 -2.60 -20.57
CA ASN A 194 -14.61 -3.16 -20.41
C ASN A 194 -14.61 -4.24 -19.33
N LYS A 195 -14.29 -5.48 -19.70
CA LYS A 195 -14.27 -6.62 -18.78
C LYS A 195 -13.13 -6.57 -17.77
N VAL A 196 -11.99 -6.00 -18.16
CA VAL A 196 -10.79 -5.88 -17.31
C VAL A 196 -10.23 -4.48 -17.44
N ASN A 197 -10.02 -3.82 -16.31
CA ASN A 197 -9.33 -2.54 -16.21
C ASN A 197 -8.14 -2.71 -15.27
N LEU A 198 -6.94 -2.33 -15.71
CA LEU A 198 -5.73 -2.32 -14.90
C LEU A 198 -5.32 -0.88 -14.63
N LEU A 199 -5.21 -0.53 -13.35
CA LEU A 199 -4.68 0.73 -12.85
C LEU A 199 -3.35 0.45 -12.15
N VAL A 200 -2.26 1.09 -12.58
CA VAL A 200 -0.94 0.91 -11.97
C VAL A 200 -0.49 2.19 -11.28
N GLY A 201 -0.51 2.14 -9.94
CA GLY A 201 -0.14 3.25 -9.06
C GLY A 201 0.93 2.84 -8.04
N HIS A 202 0.79 3.32 -6.81
CA HIS A 202 1.74 3.07 -5.71
C HIS A 202 1.10 2.28 -4.57
N ASP A 203 1.92 1.84 -3.64
CA ASP A 203 1.47 1.30 -2.37
C ASP A 203 0.58 2.29 -1.58
N SER A 204 0.94 3.58 -1.57
CA SER A 204 0.13 4.64 -0.99
C SER A 204 -1.25 4.74 -1.65
N THR A 205 -1.36 4.49 -2.96
CA THR A 205 -2.65 4.41 -3.67
C THR A 205 -3.51 3.27 -3.13
N ILE A 206 -2.93 2.07 -2.97
CA ILE A 206 -3.65 0.89 -2.45
C ILE A 206 -4.06 1.12 -0.98
N ALA A 207 -3.15 1.62 -0.15
CA ALA A 207 -3.41 1.90 1.25
C ALA A 207 -4.54 2.93 1.42
N ALA A 208 -4.48 4.03 0.68
CA ALA A 208 -5.53 5.05 0.67
C ALA A 208 -6.86 4.50 0.16
N LEU A 209 -6.87 3.72 -0.92
CA LEU A 209 -8.08 3.11 -1.47
C LEU A 209 -8.77 2.22 -0.43
N LEU A 210 -8.03 1.30 0.20
CA LEU A 210 -8.59 0.37 1.17
C LEU A 210 -9.06 1.06 2.46
N GLY A 211 -8.30 2.06 2.93
CA GLY A 211 -8.71 2.89 4.08
C GLY A 211 -9.95 3.75 3.79
N ALA A 212 -10.03 4.34 2.60
CA ALA A 212 -11.14 5.19 2.18
C ALA A 212 -12.44 4.41 2.00
N LEU A 213 -12.36 3.20 1.44
CA LEU A 213 -13.48 2.29 1.23
C LEU A 213 -13.81 1.43 2.46
N ASP A 214 -13.13 1.65 3.59
CA ASP A 214 -13.41 1.05 4.90
C ASP A 214 -13.44 -0.50 4.84
N PHE A 215 -12.35 -1.05 4.28
CA PHE A 215 -12.00 -2.46 4.40
C PHE A 215 -11.50 -2.77 5.82
N LYS A 216 -11.69 -4.03 6.24
CA LYS A 216 -11.11 -4.58 7.48
C LYS A 216 -9.59 -4.59 7.40
N ASP A 217 -8.95 -4.50 8.56
CA ASP A 217 -7.54 -4.85 8.72
C ASP A 217 -7.32 -6.29 8.22
N TYR A 218 -6.16 -6.53 7.60
CA TYR A 218 -5.80 -7.82 7.02
C TYR A 218 -4.33 -8.13 7.27
N GLN A 219 -4.00 -9.41 7.19
CA GLN A 219 -2.63 -9.91 7.19
C GLN A 219 -2.49 -10.87 6.01
N LEU A 220 -1.52 -10.61 5.15
CA LEU A 220 -1.27 -11.42 3.95
C LEU A 220 -0.44 -12.65 4.31
N PRO A 221 -0.92 -13.89 4.09
CA PRO A 221 -0.11 -15.08 4.26
C PRO A 221 1.18 -15.04 3.44
N ASN A 222 2.29 -15.53 4.01
CA ASN A 222 3.59 -15.64 3.33
C ASN A 222 4.17 -14.31 2.82
N GLN A 223 3.71 -13.18 3.35
CA GLN A 223 4.18 -11.86 3.00
C GLN A 223 4.22 -10.98 4.25
N PHE A 224 5.26 -10.17 4.39
CA PHE A 224 5.46 -9.31 5.56
C PHE A 224 5.00 -7.87 5.29
N GLU A 225 5.01 -7.42 4.03
CA GLU A 225 4.47 -6.12 3.65
C GLU A 225 2.93 -6.14 3.64
N THR A 226 2.29 -5.06 4.11
CA THR A 226 0.82 -4.88 3.94
C THR A 226 0.46 -4.53 2.49
N THR A 227 1.35 -3.84 1.78
CA THR A 227 1.23 -3.47 0.38
C THR A 227 2.44 -3.99 -0.42
N PRO A 228 2.54 -5.31 -0.65
CA PRO A 228 3.71 -5.93 -1.27
C PRO A 228 3.99 -5.43 -2.69
N ILE A 229 5.28 -5.41 -3.04
CA ILE A 229 5.73 -5.07 -4.40
C ILE A 229 5.03 -5.96 -5.45
N GLY A 230 4.55 -5.33 -6.52
CA GLY A 230 3.79 -6.02 -7.57
C GLY A 230 2.40 -6.54 -7.15
N GLY A 231 2.00 -6.32 -5.89
CA GLY A 231 0.70 -6.65 -5.34
C GLY A 231 -0.45 -5.93 -6.03
N LYS A 232 -1.62 -6.58 -6.10
CA LYS A 232 -2.80 -6.09 -6.82
C LYS A 232 -4.04 -6.27 -5.97
N VAL A 233 -4.83 -5.21 -5.84
CA VAL A 233 -6.20 -5.30 -5.33
C VAL A 233 -7.14 -5.42 -6.51
N THR A 234 -7.84 -6.55 -6.58
CA THR A 234 -8.89 -6.77 -7.57
C THR A 234 -10.24 -6.42 -6.96
N LEU A 235 -11.01 -5.60 -7.65
CA LEU A 235 -12.39 -5.26 -7.31
C LEU A 235 -13.28 -5.87 -8.39
N GLN A 236 -14.09 -6.85 -8.03
CA GLN A 236 -14.78 -7.72 -8.97
C GLN A 236 -16.29 -7.55 -8.81
N ARG A 237 -16.97 -7.26 -9.92
CA ARG A 237 -18.43 -7.16 -10.00
C ARG A 237 -18.98 -8.30 -10.83
N PHE A 238 -19.78 -9.16 -10.20
CA PHE A 238 -20.38 -10.34 -10.82
C PHE A 238 -21.85 -10.10 -11.09
N ARG A 239 -22.36 -10.56 -12.25
CA ARG A 239 -23.79 -10.63 -12.55
C ARG A 239 -24.27 -12.05 -12.38
N HIS A 240 -25.20 -12.28 -11.47
CA HIS A 240 -25.86 -13.56 -11.29
C HIS A 240 -26.94 -13.75 -12.36
N LEU A 241 -26.64 -14.55 -13.38
CA LEU A 241 -27.48 -14.72 -14.57
C LEU A 241 -28.94 -15.10 -14.26
N PRO A 242 -29.26 -15.98 -13.28
CA PRO A 242 -30.64 -16.35 -13.01
C PRO A 242 -31.51 -15.23 -12.42
N THR A 243 -30.92 -14.28 -11.68
CA THR A 243 -31.69 -13.24 -10.97
C THR A 243 -31.36 -11.82 -11.40
N ASP A 244 -30.41 -11.64 -12.32
CA ASP A 244 -29.85 -10.35 -12.72
C ASP A 244 -29.33 -9.47 -11.58
N LYS A 245 -29.02 -10.08 -10.43
CA LYS A 245 -28.44 -9.39 -9.29
C LYS A 245 -26.94 -9.23 -9.48
N TYR A 246 -26.41 -8.12 -8.96
CA TYR A 246 -24.98 -7.88 -8.95
C TYR A 246 -24.39 -8.21 -7.58
N PHE A 247 -23.22 -8.84 -7.60
CA PHE A 247 -22.46 -9.21 -6.42
C PHE A 247 -21.04 -8.64 -6.51
N PHE A 248 -20.39 -8.52 -5.36
CA PHE A 248 -19.06 -7.94 -5.23
C PHE A 248 -18.10 -8.90 -4.51
N LYS A 249 -16.86 -8.97 -5.01
CA LYS A 249 -15.74 -9.62 -4.33
C LYS A 249 -14.49 -8.74 -4.46
N ALA A 250 -13.70 -8.67 -3.41
CA ALA A 250 -12.39 -8.05 -3.46
C ALA A 250 -11.32 -9.05 -3.05
N GLU A 251 -10.20 -9.09 -3.77
CA GLU A 251 -9.08 -9.96 -3.46
C GLU A 251 -7.75 -9.23 -3.62
N TYR A 252 -6.83 -9.50 -2.71
CA TYR A 252 -5.43 -9.16 -2.84
C TYR A 252 -4.71 -10.32 -3.52
N ILE A 253 -4.11 -10.06 -4.68
CA ILE A 253 -3.28 -11.01 -5.43
C ILE A 253 -1.83 -10.52 -5.40
N TYR A 254 -0.91 -11.35 -4.93
CA TYR A 254 0.48 -10.95 -4.67
C TYR A 254 1.43 -12.14 -4.72
N GLN A 255 2.71 -11.88 -4.89
CA GLN A 255 3.75 -12.91 -4.70
C GLN A 255 4.14 -12.97 -3.23
N SER A 256 4.43 -14.18 -2.74
CA SER A 256 5.01 -14.35 -1.42
C SER A 256 6.39 -13.69 -1.32
N PHE A 257 6.85 -13.47 -0.10
CA PHE A 257 8.19 -12.94 0.19
C PHE A 257 9.28 -13.73 -0.53
N GLU A 258 9.15 -15.07 -0.53
CA GLU A 258 10.10 -15.98 -1.19
C GLU A 258 9.92 -16.02 -2.71
N GLN A 259 8.68 -15.98 -3.23
CA GLN A 259 8.41 -15.95 -4.67
C GLN A 259 9.06 -14.72 -5.34
N LEU A 260 9.07 -13.58 -4.65
CA LEU A 260 9.75 -12.36 -5.10
C LEU A 260 11.27 -12.53 -5.09
N HIS A 261 11.84 -12.95 -3.95
CA HIS A 261 13.29 -13.12 -3.79
C HIS A 261 13.92 -14.05 -4.82
N SER A 262 13.27 -15.19 -5.04
CA SER A 262 13.78 -16.26 -5.91
C SER A 262 13.40 -16.07 -7.40
N GLY A 263 12.61 -15.04 -7.73
CA GLY A 263 12.14 -14.81 -9.10
C GLY A 263 11.35 -15.99 -9.67
N GLN A 264 10.58 -16.69 -8.83
CA GLN A 264 9.85 -17.90 -9.21
C GLN A 264 8.86 -17.63 -10.34
N ALA A 265 8.86 -18.53 -11.34
CA ALA A 265 7.81 -18.55 -12.35
C ALA A 265 6.46 -18.86 -11.69
N LEU A 266 5.44 -18.09 -12.07
CA LEU A 266 4.08 -18.26 -11.58
C LEU A 266 3.24 -19.03 -12.61
N ASP A 267 2.57 -20.08 -12.17
CA ASP A 267 1.68 -20.89 -13.00
C ASP A 267 0.59 -21.54 -12.13
N ALA A 268 -0.19 -22.48 -12.69
CA ALA A 268 -1.26 -23.15 -11.95
C ALA A 268 -0.75 -24.04 -10.79
N ASN A 269 0.49 -24.53 -10.86
CA ASN A 269 1.11 -25.37 -9.85
C ASN A 269 1.89 -24.53 -8.81
N ASN A 270 2.38 -23.35 -9.20
CA ASN A 270 2.97 -22.34 -8.34
C ASN A 270 2.22 -20.99 -8.48
N PRO A 271 0.98 -20.89 -8.00
CA PRO A 271 0.19 -19.68 -8.18
C PRO A 271 0.72 -18.53 -7.31
N PRO A 272 0.42 -17.27 -7.67
CA PRO A 272 0.53 -16.18 -6.72
C PRO A 272 -0.36 -16.47 -5.50
N GLN A 273 -0.09 -15.80 -4.39
CA GLN A 273 -0.95 -15.82 -3.22
C GLN A 273 -2.24 -15.03 -3.50
N HIS A 274 -3.36 -15.52 -2.95
CA HIS A 274 -4.65 -14.85 -2.98
C HIS A 274 -5.17 -14.67 -1.56
N TYR A 275 -5.72 -13.50 -1.25
CA TYR A 275 -6.37 -13.22 0.02
C TYR A 275 -7.67 -12.45 -0.21
N GLN A 276 -8.80 -12.97 0.27
CA GLN A 276 -10.07 -12.25 0.17
C GLN A 276 -10.07 -11.04 1.12
N LEU A 277 -10.26 -9.85 0.56
CA LEU A 277 -10.41 -8.64 1.34
C LEU A 277 -11.85 -8.53 1.84
N HIS A 278 -12.00 -8.09 3.08
CA HIS A 278 -13.30 -8.04 3.74
C HIS A 278 -13.74 -6.60 4.02
N LEU A 279 -15.02 -6.32 3.80
CA LEU A 279 -15.63 -5.04 4.14
C LEU A 279 -16.02 -5.01 5.63
N ASN A 280 -15.86 -3.86 6.29
CA ASN A 280 -16.49 -3.63 7.60
C ASN A 280 -18.02 -3.63 7.44
N ASN A 281 -18.78 -3.92 8.51
CA ASN A 281 -20.25 -3.75 8.55
C ASN A 281 -21.04 -4.34 7.35
N ALA A 282 -20.52 -5.39 6.73
CA ALA A 282 -21.14 -6.12 5.64
C ALA A 282 -20.74 -7.60 5.73
N SER A 283 -21.60 -8.48 5.23
CA SER A 283 -21.40 -9.93 5.29
C SER A 283 -21.47 -10.53 3.90
N VAL A 284 -20.65 -11.55 3.66
CA VAL A 284 -20.71 -12.34 2.43
C VAL A 284 -21.86 -13.35 2.50
N ASN A 285 -22.38 -13.74 1.34
CA ASN A 285 -23.27 -14.89 1.20
C ASN A 285 -22.49 -16.23 1.35
N SER A 286 -23.19 -17.36 1.20
CA SER A 286 -22.61 -18.71 1.29
C SER A 286 -21.49 -18.97 0.28
N ASP A 287 -21.48 -18.23 -0.83
CA ASP A 287 -20.52 -18.39 -1.93
C ASP A 287 -19.36 -17.39 -1.81
N GLY A 288 -19.30 -16.60 -0.74
CA GLY A 288 -18.22 -15.67 -0.46
C GLY A 288 -18.34 -14.30 -1.15
N TYR A 289 -19.53 -13.91 -1.64
CA TYR A 289 -19.75 -12.61 -2.27
C TYR A 289 -20.58 -11.65 -1.41
N TYR A 290 -20.28 -10.36 -1.48
CA TYR A 290 -21.11 -9.29 -0.94
C TYR A 290 -22.21 -8.90 -1.93
N ASP A 291 -23.32 -8.32 -1.45
CA ASP A 291 -24.25 -7.62 -2.34
C ASP A 291 -23.55 -6.40 -2.96
N TRP A 292 -23.76 -6.14 -4.24
CA TRP A 292 -23.15 -4.98 -4.92
C TRP A 292 -23.47 -3.65 -4.20
N LEU A 293 -24.68 -3.52 -3.63
CA LEU A 293 -25.09 -2.31 -2.91
C LEU A 293 -24.23 -2.03 -1.68
N ASP A 294 -23.64 -3.05 -1.06
CA ASP A 294 -22.76 -2.86 0.10
C ASP A 294 -21.45 -2.19 -0.31
N PHE A 295 -20.93 -2.51 -1.49
CA PHE A 295 -19.77 -1.83 -2.05
C PHE A 295 -20.13 -0.45 -2.62
N GLU A 296 -21.25 -0.32 -3.34
CA GLU A 296 -21.68 0.94 -3.92
C GLU A 296 -21.87 2.04 -2.86
N LYS A 297 -22.48 1.73 -1.71
CA LYS A 297 -22.65 2.68 -0.60
C LYS A 297 -21.33 3.28 -0.12
N ARG A 298 -20.22 2.56 -0.24
CA ARG A 298 -18.88 2.97 0.20
C ARG A 298 -18.23 3.96 -0.77
N MET A 299 -18.57 3.87 -2.05
CA MET A 299 -18.09 4.81 -3.08
C MET A 299 -18.89 6.12 -3.11
N LYS A 300 -20.18 6.10 -2.73
CA LYS A 300 -21.07 7.28 -2.77
C LYS A 300 -20.50 8.58 -2.21
N PRO A 301 -19.77 8.60 -1.06
CA PRO A 301 -19.21 9.84 -0.51
C PRO A 301 -18.15 10.52 -1.38
N PHE A 302 -17.54 9.81 -2.34
CA PHE A 302 -16.46 10.32 -3.18
C PHE A 302 -16.95 10.85 -4.53
N ILE A 303 -18.11 10.35 -4.98
CA ILE A 303 -18.72 10.68 -6.25
C ILE A 303 -19.35 12.07 -6.14
N THR A 304 -18.55 13.09 -6.44
CA THR A 304 -19.06 14.44 -6.70
C THR A 304 -19.85 14.44 -8.01
N LYS A 305 -21.10 14.92 -7.97
CA LYS A 305 -21.88 15.25 -9.17
C LYS A 305 -21.21 16.35 -9.98
#